data_AF-A0A3M1E8L0-F1
#
_entry.id   AF-A0A3M1E8L0-F1
#
_cell.length_a   1.000
_cell.length_b   1.000
_cell.length_c   1.000
_cell.angle_alpha   90.00
_cell.angle_beta   90.00
_cell.angle_gamma   90.00
#
_symmetry.space_group_name_H-M   'P 1'
#
loop_
_entity.id
_entity.type
_entity.pdbx_description
1 polymer ?
#
loop_
_entity_poly.entity_id
_entity_poly.type
_entity_poly.pdbx_seq_one_letter_code
_entity_poly.pdbx_strand_id
1 'polypeptide(L)'
;MIAMTLLVASILPHTFEELERDVRRAWDGGADAVELRLDAYEGDLGLVRQLLTTGRDRIWIVTCRSPEEGGSFRGDTRERVSRLLSVARGTGAYVDFEWADWKRSANIRQKIRLALEPQGPRDRLILSAHDFSGHAPSMGDLPEAERSSDPPACIKWAYRGERITGTFAALDRLHETSSPRIALAMGEEGLWTRVLAKKLGAFATYCALDVEHRTAPGQLSLERMR
;
A
#
# COMPACT_ATOMS: atom_id res chain seq x y z
N MET A 1 -10.66 21.24 -3.67
CA MET A 1 -10.93 20.45 -2.46
C MET A 1 -9.67 19.64 -2.16
N ILE A 2 -9.12 19.73 -0.96
CA ILE A 2 -8.02 18.84 -0.56
C ILE A 2 -8.63 17.44 -0.45
N ALA A 3 -8.14 16.48 -1.23
CA ALA A 3 -8.57 15.09 -1.12
C ALA A 3 -8.34 14.60 0.31
N MET A 4 -9.31 13.87 0.88
CA MET A 4 -9.20 13.34 2.24
C MET A 4 -8.07 12.30 2.30
N THR A 5 -7.07 12.54 3.15
CA THR A 5 -6.00 11.57 3.44
C THR A 5 -6.59 10.37 4.15
N LEU A 6 -6.41 9.17 3.59
CA LEU A 6 -6.92 7.93 4.15
C LEU A 6 -6.05 7.45 5.33
N LEU A 7 -6.66 7.13 6.47
CA LEU A 7 -6.03 6.32 7.50
C LEU A 7 -6.23 4.83 7.17
N VAL A 8 -5.14 4.17 6.78
CA VAL A 8 -5.14 2.78 6.33
C VAL A 8 -4.69 1.85 7.45
N ALA A 9 -5.53 0.89 7.84
CA ALA A 9 -5.13 -0.22 8.69
C ALA A 9 -4.50 -1.33 7.83
N SER A 10 -3.24 -1.67 8.09
CA SER A 10 -2.55 -2.77 7.39
C SER A 10 -2.73 -4.07 8.16
N ILE A 11 -3.23 -5.11 7.49
CA ILE A 11 -3.51 -6.43 8.06
C ILE A 11 -2.68 -7.45 7.31
N LEU A 12 -1.93 -8.27 8.05
CA LEU A 12 -1.12 -9.38 7.54
C LEU A 12 -1.65 -10.70 8.12
N PRO A 13 -2.72 -11.27 7.54
CA PRO A 13 -3.34 -12.48 8.07
C PRO A 13 -2.68 -13.75 7.53
N HIS A 14 -2.73 -14.83 8.31
CA HIS A 14 -2.33 -16.16 7.86
C HIS A 14 -3.54 -16.99 7.41
N THR A 15 -4.67 -16.89 8.12
CA THR A 15 -5.93 -17.60 7.80
C THR A 15 -7.08 -16.64 7.51
N PHE A 16 -8.20 -17.17 6.97
CA PHE A 16 -9.38 -16.35 6.66
C PHE A 16 -10.08 -15.86 7.93
N GLU A 17 -10.09 -16.67 8.99
CA GLU A 17 -10.70 -16.33 10.27
C GLU A 17 -9.97 -15.15 10.94
N GLU A 18 -8.64 -15.14 10.89
CA GLU A 18 -7.81 -14.02 11.33
C GLU A 18 -8.12 -12.77 10.53
N LEU A 19 -8.13 -12.90 9.19
CA LEU A 19 -8.45 -11.82 8.28
C LEU A 19 -9.82 -11.21 8.61
N GLU A 20 -10.87 -12.02 8.74
CA GLU A 20 -12.23 -11.54 9.00
C GLU A 20 -12.34 -10.84 10.37
N ARG A 21 -11.69 -11.38 11.41
CA ARG A 21 -11.62 -10.77 12.74
C ARG A 21 -10.94 -9.39 12.66
N ASP A 22 -9.78 -9.33 12.03
CA ASP A 22 -8.93 -8.15 12.03
C ASP A 22 -9.47 -7.04 11.11
N VAL A 23 -10.13 -7.42 10.01
CA VAL A 23 -10.90 -6.50 9.17
C VAL A 23 -12.02 -5.83 9.95
N ARG A 24 -12.82 -6.61 10.71
CA ARG A 24 -13.89 -6.04 11.55
C ARG A 24 -13.33 -5.06 12.56
N ARG A 25 -12.23 -5.43 13.24
CA ARG A 25 -11.53 -4.55 14.18
C ARG A 25 -11.06 -3.25 13.53
N ALA A 26 -10.53 -3.30 12.30
CA ALA A 26 -10.12 -2.09 11.57
C ALA A 26 -11.29 -1.14 11.32
N TRP A 27 -12.42 -1.68 10.85
CA TRP A 27 -13.62 -0.89 10.56
C TRP A 27 -14.29 -0.33 11.79
N ASP A 28 -14.46 -1.14 12.84
CA ASP A 28 -15.03 -0.70 14.11
C ASP A 28 -14.12 0.32 14.81
N GLY A 29 -12.80 0.17 14.64
CA GLY A 29 -11.79 1.15 15.06
C GLY A 29 -11.75 2.42 14.21
N GLY A 30 -12.51 2.47 13.10
CA GLY A 30 -12.68 3.59 12.19
C GLY A 30 -11.47 3.93 11.34
N ALA A 31 -10.80 2.91 10.80
CA ALA A 31 -9.96 3.09 9.63
C ALA A 31 -10.80 3.54 8.41
N ASP A 32 -10.24 4.40 7.57
CA ASP A 32 -10.87 4.84 6.32
C ASP A 32 -10.72 3.79 5.21
N ALA A 33 -9.63 3.02 5.28
CA ALA A 33 -9.30 1.96 4.35
C ALA A 33 -8.58 0.80 5.06
N VAL A 34 -8.59 -0.38 4.43
CA VAL A 34 -7.87 -1.57 4.89
C VAL A 34 -6.94 -2.06 3.79
N GLU A 35 -5.67 -2.23 4.14
CA GLU A 35 -4.68 -2.92 3.31
C GLU A 35 -4.61 -4.39 3.73
N LEU A 36 -4.92 -5.30 2.80
CA LEU A 36 -4.74 -6.73 2.97
C LEU A 36 -3.40 -7.15 2.38
N ARG A 37 -2.47 -7.50 3.27
CA ARG A 37 -1.16 -8.05 2.94
C ARG A 37 -1.27 -9.56 2.75
N LEU A 38 -1.35 -10.00 1.50
CA LEU A 38 -1.50 -11.40 1.12
C LEU A 38 -0.17 -12.17 1.04
N ASP A 39 0.94 -11.56 1.45
CA ASP A 39 2.27 -12.16 1.35
C ASP A 39 2.46 -13.40 2.26
N ALA A 40 1.83 -13.43 3.43
CA ALA A 40 1.86 -14.57 4.36
C ALA A 40 0.56 -15.40 4.38
N TYR A 41 -0.43 -15.02 3.58
CA TYR A 41 -1.77 -15.62 3.63
C TYR A 41 -1.80 -16.99 2.95
N GLU A 42 -2.23 -18.02 3.67
CA GLU A 42 -2.28 -19.40 3.17
C GLU A 42 -3.71 -19.90 2.95
N GLY A 43 -4.72 -19.10 3.32
CA GLY A 43 -6.13 -19.43 3.14
C GLY A 43 -6.64 -19.29 1.70
N ASP A 44 -7.95 -19.51 1.53
CA ASP A 44 -8.63 -19.41 0.24
C ASP A 44 -8.74 -17.95 -0.23
N LEU A 45 -8.15 -17.63 -1.38
CA LEU A 45 -8.23 -16.31 -2.01
C LEU A 45 -9.64 -16.01 -2.57
N GLY A 46 -10.44 -17.03 -2.85
CA GLY A 46 -11.84 -16.91 -3.26
C GLY A 46 -12.69 -16.28 -2.16
N LEU A 47 -12.46 -16.65 -0.90
CA LEU A 47 -13.13 -16.03 0.25
C LEU A 47 -12.72 -14.57 0.43
N VAL A 48 -11.44 -14.25 0.25
CA VAL A 48 -10.95 -12.85 0.28
C VAL A 48 -11.62 -12.02 -0.83
N ARG A 49 -11.69 -12.56 -2.04
CA ARG A 49 -12.38 -11.93 -3.16
C ARG A 49 -13.87 -11.71 -2.85
N GLN A 50 -14.54 -12.69 -2.24
CA GLN A 50 -15.93 -12.58 -1.85
C GLN A 50 -16.13 -11.46 -0.83
N LEU A 51 -15.30 -11.40 0.20
CA LEU A 51 -15.31 -10.33 1.22
C LEU A 51 -15.17 -8.94 0.60
N LEU A 52 -14.23 -8.77 -0.33
CA LEU A 52 -14.03 -7.51 -1.02
C LEU A 52 -15.19 -7.15 -1.96
N THR A 53 -15.85 -8.15 -2.54
CA THR A 53 -17.02 -7.96 -3.41
C THR A 53 -18.24 -7.55 -2.61
N THR A 54 -18.46 -8.14 -1.43
CA THR A 54 -19.59 -7.80 -0.55
C THR A 54 -19.37 -6.46 0.15
N GLY A 55 -18.13 -6.11 0.52
CA GLY A 55 -17.76 -4.83 1.10
C GLY A 55 -17.35 -3.76 0.09
N ARG A 56 -17.98 -3.71 -1.09
CA ARG A 56 -17.62 -2.79 -2.20
C ARG A 56 -17.81 -1.30 -1.89
N ASP A 57 -18.56 -0.97 -0.83
CA ASP A 57 -18.72 0.37 -0.29
C ASP A 57 -17.51 0.84 0.55
N ARG A 58 -16.60 -0.08 0.91
CA ARG A 58 -15.38 0.19 1.65
C ARG A 58 -14.17 0.33 0.73
N ILE A 59 -13.14 1.02 1.22
CA ILE A 59 -11.89 1.21 0.50
C ILE A 59 -10.90 0.10 0.86
N TRP A 60 -10.61 -0.76 -0.12
CA TRP A 60 -9.67 -1.86 0.04
C TRP A 60 -8.38 -1.59 -0.73
N ILE A 61 -7.25 -2.00 -0.15
CA ILE A 61 -5.96 -2.08 -0.82
C ILE A 61 -5.51 -3.54 -0.74
N VAL A 62 -5.16 -4.14 -1.86
CA VAL A 62 -4.60 -5.49 -1.91
C VAL A 62 -3.12 -5.39 -2.23
N THR A 63 -2.31 -6.04 -1.41
CA THR A 63 -0.85 -6.00 -1.51
C THR A 63 -0.31 -7.41 -1.36
N CYS A 64 0.75 -7.73 -2.10
CA CYS A 64 1.53 -8.93 -1.88
C CYS A 64 2.99 -8.53 -1.99
N ARG A 65 3.61 -8.29 -0.83
CA ARG A 65 4.95 -7.68 -0.73
C ARG A 65 6.03 -8.74 -0.92
N SER A 66 6.99 -8.47 -1.80
CA SER A 66 8.16 -9.30 -2.02
C SER A 66 9.15 -9.23 -0.84
N PRO A 67 10.00 -10.25 -0.63
CA PRO A 67 11.06 -10.21 0.37
C PRO A 67 12.03 -9.04 0.17
N GLU A 68 12.31 -8.66 -1.07
CA GLU A 68 13.20 -7.55 -1.43
C GLU A 68 12.68 -6.19 -0.92
N GLU A 69 11.36 -6.04 -0.81
CA GLU A 69 10.69 -4.86 -0.27
C GLU A 69 10.09 -5.11 1.13
N GLY A 70 10.62 -6.08 1.89
CA GLY A 70 10.30 -6.32 3.30
C GLY A 70 9.01 -7.10 3.58
N GLY A 71 8.52 -7.85 2.58
CA GLY A 71 7.42 -8.80 2.71
C GLY A 71 7.87 -10.23 2.99
N SER A 72 6.89 -11.14 3.06
CA SER A 72 7.14 -12.55 3.34
C SER A 72 6.76 -13.50 2.20
N PHE A 73 6.40 -12.97 1.02
CA PHE A 73 5.97 -13.80 -0.10
C PHE A 73 7.12 -14.68 -0.60
N ARG A 74 6.88 -15.99 -0.77
CA ARG A 74 7.93 -16.96 -1.11
C ARG A 74 7.89 -17.47 -2.56
N GLY A 75 6.87 -17.09 -3.32
CA GLY A 75 6.73 -17.46 -4.74
C GLY A 75 7.43 -16.49 -5.68
N ASP A 76 7.33 -16.76 -6.98
CA ASP A 76 7.87 -15.88 -8.02
C ASP A 76 6.97 -14.67 -8.34
N THR A 77 7.47 -13.69 -9.09
CA THR A 77 6.69 -12.49 -9.46
C THR A 77 5.41 -12.84 -10.24
N ARG A 78 5.38 -13.92 -11.04
CA ARG A 78 4.18 -14.31 -11.80
C ARG A 78 3.10 -14.85 -10.87
N GLU A 79 3.47 -15.66 -9.89
CA GLU A 79 2.59 -16.15 -8.83
C GLU A 79 2.07 -14.99 -7.98
N ARG A 80 2.94 -14.05 -7.62
CA ARG A 80 2.59 -12.82 -6.89
C ARG A 80 1.53 -12.00 -7.62
N VAL A 81 1.72 -11.79 -8.93
CA VAL A 81 0.75 -11.12 -9.80
C VAL A 81 -0.55 -11.93 -9.86
N SER A 82 -0.48 -13.24 -10.06
CA SER A 82 -1.67 -14.10 -10.12
C SER A 82 -2.52 -13.99 -8.85
N ARG A 83 -1.88 -14.03 -7.67
CA ARG A 83 -2.50 -13.86 -6.35
C ARG A 83 -3.15 -12.49 -6.18
N LEU A 84 -2.49 -11.41 -6.59
CA LEU A 84 -3.07 -10.07 -6.54
C LEU A 84 -4.31 -9.97 -7.43
N LEU A 85 -4.22 -10.48 -8.66
CA LEU A 85 -5.28 -10.34 -9.65
C LEU A 85 -6.49 -11.24 -9.38
N SER A 86 -6.30 -12.42 -8.78
CA SER A 86 -7.41 -13.30 -8.39
C SER A 86 -8.34 -12.63 -7.37
N VAL A 87 -7.76 -11.84 -6.47
CA VAL A 87 -8.49 -11.08 -5.44
C VAL A 87 -9.01 -9.75 -5.99
N ALA A 88 -8.18 -8.94 -6.64
CA ALA A 88 -8.54 -7.56 -6.98
C ALA A 88 -9.49 -7.41 -8.18
N ARG A 89 -9.47 -8.35 -9.14
CA ARG A 89 -10.20 -8.19 -10.41
C ARG A 89 -11.70 -8.03 -10.16
N GLY A 90 -12.26 -6.87 -10.45
CA GLY A 90 -13.70 -6.64 -10.26
C GLY A 90 -14.18 -6.61 -8.82
N THR A 91 -13.30 -6.40 -7.85
CA THR A 91 -13.73 -6.00 -6.51
C THR A 91 -13.74 -4.48 -6.35
N GLY A 92 -12.94 -3.78 -7.17
CA GLY A 92 -12.75 -2.35 -7.09
C GLY A 92 -11.73 -1.91 -6.04
N ALA A 93 -11.00 -2.85 -5.45
CA ALA A 93 -9.88 -2.57 -4.58
C ALA A 93 -8.72 -1.87 -5.33
N TYR A 94 -7.95 -1.07 -4.60
CA TYR A 94 -6.63 -0.64 -5.02
C TYR A 94 -5.69 -1.83 -5.07
N VAL A 95 -4.75 -1.81 -6.00
CA VAL A 95 -3.65 -2.78 -6.09
C VAL A 95 -2.35 -2.05 -5.81
N ASP A 96 -1.67 -2.44 -4.74
CA ASP A 96 -0.29 -2.01 -4.47
C ASP A 96 0.67 -2.96 -5.18
N PHE A 97 1.45 -2.40 -6.09
CA PHE A 97 2.43 -3.14 -6.87
C PHE A 97 3.79 -2.43 -6.87
N GLU A 98 4.84 -3.22 -6.79
CA GLU A 98 6.21 -2.74 -6.63
C GLU A 98 6.73 -2.14 -7.93
N TRP A 99 7.27 -0.92 -7.84
CA TRP A 99 7.80 -0.20 -9.00
C TRP A 99 8.97 -0.96 -9.65
N ALA A 100 9.82 -1.61 -8.85
CA ALA A 100 10.95 -2.38 -9.35
C ALA A 100 10.51 -3.48 -10.34
N ASP A 101 9.44 -4.22 -10.02
CA ASP A 101 8.89 -5.27 -10.87
C ASP A 101 8.02 -4.72 -12.00
N TRP A 102 7.30 -3.62 -11.75
CA TRP A 102 6.51 -2.93 -12.78
C TRP A 102 7.36 -2.50 -13.99
N LYS A 103 8.54 -1.92 -13.74
CA LYS A 103 9.47 -1.49 -14.80
C LYS A 103 9.96 -2.65 -15.66
N ARG A 104 10.23 -3.79 -15.04
CA ARG A 104 10.92 -4.94 -15.66
C ARG A 104 10.09 -5.69 -16.69
N SER A 105 8.75 -5.61 -16.65
CA SER A 105 7.90 -6.45 -17.50
C SER A 105 6.68 -5.76 -18.07
N ALA A 106 6.68 -5.51 -19.38
CA ALA A 106 5.52 -5.00 -20.10
C ALA A 106 4.29 -5.93 -20.01
N ASN A 107 4.52 -7.25 -19.97
CA ASN A 107 3.45 -8.23 -19.81
C ASN A 107 2.74 -8.12 -18.45
N ILE A 108 3.50 -7.89 -17.37
CA ILE A 108 2.92 -7.66 -16.04
C ILE A 108 2.09 -6.38 -16.04
N ARG A 109 2.62 -5.29 -16.61
CA ARG A 109 1.86 -4.03 -16.74
C ARG A 109 0.53 -4.23 -17.45
N GLN A 110 0.54 -4.96 -18.57
CA GLN A 110 -0.68 -5.28 -19.32
C GLN A 110 -1.67 -6.11 -18.49
N LYS A 111 -1.20 -7.13 -17.76
CA LYS A 111 -2.08 -7.95 -16.91
C LYS A 111 -2.74 -7.14 -15.80
N ILE A 112 -1.99 -6.26 -15.13
CA ILE A 112 -2.52 -5.39 -14.08
C ILE A 112 -3.51 -4.38 -14.67
N ARG A 113 -3.18 -3.72 -15.80
CA ARG A 113 -4.11 -2.84 -16.55
C ARG A 113 -5.45 -3.52 -16.80
N LEU A 114 -5.43 -4.69 -17.44
CA LEU A 114 -6.64 -5.43 -17.80
C LEU A 114 -7.45 -5.90 -16.59
N ALA A 115 -6.82 -6.06 -15.42
CA ALA A 115 -7.53 -6.43 -14.21
C ALA A 115 -8.20 -5.25 -13.51
N LEU A 116 -7.68 -4.03 -13.70
CA LEU A 116 -8.23 -2.78 -13.18
C LEU A 116 -9.33 -2.21 -14.10
N GLU A 117 -9.22 -2.41 -15.42
CA GLU A 117 -10.33 -2.21 -16.37
C GLU A 117 -11.38 -3.34 -16.21
N PRO A 118 -12.69 -3.12 -16.44
CA PRO A 118 -13.49 -1.91 -16.64
C PRO A 118 -14.15 -1.41 -15.33
N GLN A 119 -13.48 -1.58 -14.19
CA GLN A 119 -14.15 -1.66 -12.87
C GLN A 119 -14.40 -0.31 -12.19
N GLY A 120 -14.18 0.80 -12.88
CA GLY A 120 -14.26 2.15 -12.34
C GLY A 120 -13.11 3.04 -12.81
N PRO A 121 -12.85 4.18 -12.14
CA PRO A 121 -11.74 5.05 -12.50
C PRO A 121 -10.41 4.28 -12.45
N ARG A 122 -9.53 4.62 -13.40
CA ARG A 122 -8.24 3.95 -13.63
C ARG A 122 -7.22 4.20 -12.51
N ASP A 123 -7.54 5.03 -11.53
CA ASP A 123 -6.68 5.54 -10.45
C ASP A 123 -6.46 4.58 -9.27
N ARG A 124 -6.70 3.27 -9.45
CA ARG A 124 -6.63 2.25 -8.39
C ARG A 124 -5.30 1.53 -8.28
N LEU A 125 -4.29 1.98 -9.03
CA LEU A 125 -2.94 1.45 -8.93
C LEU A 125 -2.15 2.27 -7.91
N ILE A 126 -1.49 1.61 -6.97
CA ILE A 126 -0.45 2.19 -6.13
C ILE A 126 0.88 1.61 -6.60
N LEU A 127 1.80 2.45 -7.08
CA LEU A 127 3.16 2.05 -7.41
C LEU A 127 4.06 2.37 -6.23
N SER A 128 4.51 1.32 -5.54
CA SER A 128 5.26 1.46 -4.30
C SER A 128 6.75 1.19 -4.46
N ALA A 129 7.55 1.79 -3.60
CA ALA A 129 8.94 1.42 -3.39
C ALA A 129 9.27 1.48 -1.89
N HIS A 130 9.90 0.42 -1.39
CA HIS A 130 10.32 0.30 -0.01
C HIS A 130 11.85 0.20 0.10
N ASP A 131 12.45 0.97 1.00
CA ASP A 131 13.90 0.91 1.28
C ASP A 131 14.16 0.78 2.78
N PHE A 132 14.70 -0.36 3.20
CA PHE A 132 15.02 -0.63 4.60
C PHE A 132 16.47 -0.29 4.97
N SER A 133 17.29 0.11 3.99
CA SER A 133 18.73 0.32 4.16
C SER A 133 19.10 1.65 4.82
N GLY A 134 18.17 2.60 4.92
CA GLY A 134 18.41 3.91 5.56
C GLY A 134 18.62 5.07 4.58
N HIS A 135 18.79 4.77 3.30
CA HIS A 135 18.82 5.79 2.26
C HIS A 135 17.39 6.13 1.87
N ALA A 136 17.05 7.42 1.77
CA ALA A 136 15.89 7.79 0.98
C ALA A 136 16.18 7.28 -0.44
N PRO A 137 15.40 6.33 -0.97
CA PRO A 137 15.81 5.63 -2.17
C PRO A 137 16.06 6.67 -3.27
N SER A 138 17.19 6.49 -3.97
CA SER A 138 17.53 7.27 -5.16
C SER A 138 16.53 6.92 -6.25
N MET A 139 15.33 7.47 -6.16
CA MET A 139 14.26 7.26 -7.13
C MET A 139 14.36 8.29 -8.23
N GLY A 140 15.52 8.35 -8.90
CA GLY A 140 15.70 9.14 -10.13
C GLY A 140 14.62 8.86 -11.19
N ASP A 141 13.92 7.72 -11.08
CA ASP A 141 12.98 7.22 -12.08
C ASP A 141 11.49 7.26 -11.66
N LEU A 142 11.09 7.70 -10.46
CA LEU A 142 9.66 7.74 -10.11
C LEU A 142 8.88 8.92 -10.72
N PRO A 143 9.49 10.09 -10.98
CA PRO A 143 8.89 11.06 -11.89
C PRO A 143 8.65 10.48 -13.30
N GLU A 144 9.49 9.53 -13.75
CA GLU A 144 9.24 8.74 -14.96
C GLU A 144 8.11 7.72 -14.75
N ALA A 145 8.02 7.07 -13.59
CA ALA A 145 6.88 6.21 -13.23
C ALA A 145 5.55 6.91 -13.34
N GLU A 146 5.46 8.12 -12.80
CA GLU A 146 4.25 8.93 -12.85
C GLU A 146 3.90 9.33 -14.28
N ARG A 147 4.89 9.75 -15.07
CA ARG A 147 4.68 10.15 -16.48
C ARG A 147 4.37 8.96 -17.40
N SER A 148 4.80 7.75 -17.03
CA SER A 148 4.70 6.54 -17.86
C SER A 148 3.65 5.54 -17.37
N SER A 149 3.07 5.75 -16.19
CA SER A 149 2.01 4.89 -15.66
C SER A 149 0.71 5.16 -16.41
N ASP A 150 0.39 4.24 -17.30
CA ASP A 150 -0.97 3.96 -17.72
C ASP A 150 -1.34 2.61 -17.05
N PRO A 151 -2.40 2.50 -16.25
CA PRO A 151 -3.24 3.61 -15.80
C PRO A 151 -2.48 4.57 -14.87
N PRO A 152 -3.02 5.78 -14.61
CA PRO A 152 -2.50 6.67 -13.57
C PRO A 152 -2.40 5.95 -12.22
N ALA A 153 -1.29 6.19 -11.52
CA ALA A 153 -1.02 5.54 -10.23
C ALA A 153 -0.78 6.55 -9.12
N CYS A 154 -1.19 6.20 -7.90
CA CYS A 154 -0.66 6.83 -6.70
C CYS A 154 0.76 6.34 -6.47
N ILE A 155 1.71 7.25 -6.25
CA ILE A 155 3.10 6.86 -5.98
C ILE A 155 3.31 6.73 -4.46
N LYS A 156 3.89 5.61 -4.02
CA LYS A 156 4.12 5.31 -2.60
C LYS A 156 5.60 5.10 -2.31
N TRP A 157 6.14 5.85 -1.36
CA TRP A 157 7.46 5.66 -0.79
C TRP A 157 7.35 5.26 0.67
N ALA A 158 8.10 4.23 1.06
CA ALA A 158 8.36 3.93 2.45
C ALA A 158 9.85 3.67 2.63
N TYR A 159 10.56 4.45 3.43
CA TYR A 159 12.01 4.28 3.56
C TYR A 159 12.46 4.45 5.01
N ARG A 160 13.51 3.76 5.42
CA ARG A 160 14.05 3.88 6.78
C ARG A 160 14.73 5.25 6.96
N GLY A 161 14.30 6.01 7.96
CA GLY A 161 15.01 7.21 8.38
C GLY A 161 16.05 6.87 9.43
N GLU A 162 17.34 7.00 9.13
CA GLU A 162 18.39 6.76 10.15
C GLU A 162 18.50 7.89 11.18
N ARG A 163 18.05 9.08 10.80
CA ARG A 163 18.02 10.30 11.60
C ARG A 163 16.79 11.10 11.23
N ILE A 164 16.27 11.89 12.17
CA ILE A 164 15.11 12.76 11.91
C ILE A 164 15.33 13.68 10.69
N THR A 165 16.54 14.19 10.48
CA THR A 165 16.85 15.03 9.31
C THR A 165 16.71 14.28 7.97
N GLY A 166 17.04 12.98 7.94
CA GLY A 166 16.88 12.14 6.75
C GLY A 166 15.42 11.87 6.37
N THR A 167 14.49 12.12 7.30
CA THR A 167 13.06 11.91 7.05
C THR A 167 12.41 13.06 6.29
N PHE A 168 13.08 14.21 6.17
CA PHE A 168 12.54 15.37 5.44
C PHE A 168 12.45 15.15 3.93
N ALA A 169 13.20 14.19 3.38
CA ALA A 169 13.02 13.79 1.98
C ALA A 169 11.58 13.33 1.68
N ALA A 170 10.81 12.86 2.68
CA ALA A 170 9.38 12.58 2.52
C ALA A 170 8.56 13.83 2.15
N LEU A 171 8.93 15.03 2.66
CA LEU A 171 8.28 16.30 2.28
C LEU A 171 8.54 16.64 0.83
N ASP A 172 9.80 16.53 0.41
CA ASP A 172 10.19 16.80 -0.96
C ASP A 172 9.40 15.88 -1.90
N ARG A 173 9.32 14.58 -1.56
CA ARG A 173 8.54 13.61 -2.35
C ARG A 173 7.07 13.97 -2.47
N LEU A 174 6.42 14.42 -1.40
CA LEU A 174 4.99 14.78 -1.44
C LEU A 174 4.71 15.96 -2.38
N HIS A 175 5.64 16.91 -2.51
CA HIS A 175 5.43 18.15 -3.27
C HIS A 175 6.04 18.15 -4.68
N GLU A 176 6.69 17.07 -5.11
CA GLU A 176 7.40 17.02 -6.39
C GLU A 176 6.48 17.12 -7.64
N THR A 177 5.18 16.79 -7.58
CA THR A 177 4.23 16.89 -8.74
C THR A 177 2.73 16.96 -8.34
N SER A 178 1.82 16.82 -9.32
CA SER A 178 0.34 16.79 -9.20
C SER A 178 -0.35 15.46 -8.90
N SER A 179 0.30 14.28 -8.95
CA SER A 179 -0.40 13.00 -8.69
C SER A 179 -0.57 12.70 -7.20
N PRO A 180 -1.57 11.88 -6.79
CA PRO A 180 -1.70 11.42 -5.41
C PRO A 180 -0.44 10.68 -4.94
N ARG A 181 -0.02 10.91 -3.69
CA ARG A 181 1.23 10.37 -3.15
C ARG A 181 1.15 9.91 -1.72
N ILE A 182 1.93 8.91 -1.39
CA ILE A 182 2.19 8.46 -0.03
C ILE A 182 3.70 8.52 0.18
N ALA A 183 4.19 9.23 1.18
CA ALA A 183 5.61 9.22 1.53
C ALA A 183 5.76 9.05 3.04
N LEU A 184 6.38 7.94 3.44
CA LEU A 184 6.51 7.55 4.84
C LEU A 184 7.97 7.26 5.15
N ALA A 185 8.49 7.92 6.18
CA ALA A 185 9.72 7.48 6.80
C ALA A 185 9.40 6.42 7.87
N MET A 186 9.97 5.24 7.71
CA MET A 186 9.92 4.14 8.67
C MET A 186 10.91 4.36 9.81
N GLY A 187 10.62 3.77 10.96
CA GLY A 187 11.40 3.96 12.19
C GLY A 187 10.80 5.04 13.09
N GLU A 188 11.43 5.24 14.25
CA GLU A 188 10.98 6.19 15.26
C GLU A 188 11.17 7.64 14.78
N GLU A 189 12.30 7.88 14.10
CA GLU A 189 12.70 9.16 13.51
C GLU A 189 11.67 9.65 12.49
N GLY A 190 11.00 8.71 11.81
CA GLY A 190 10.04 8.96 10.75
C GLY A 190 8.59 9.07 11.21
N LEU A 191 8.30 8.89 12.50
CA LEU A 191 6.95 8.85 13.04
C LEU A 191 6.09 10.04 12.63
N TRP A 192 6.68 11.24 12.62
CA TRP A 192 5.98 12.47 12.25
C TRP A 192 5.46 12.45 10.80
N THR A 193 6.10 11.71 9.88
CA THR A 193 5.61 11.57 8.49
C THR A 193 4.26 10.86 8.43
N ARG A 194 4.00 9.95 9.37
CA ARG A 194 2.71 9.26 9.50
C ARG A 194 1.65 10.17 10.10
N VAL A 195 2.00 10.83 11.21
CA VAL A 195 1.09 11.69 12.00
C VAL A 195 0.69 12.94 11.22
N LEU A 196 1.64 13.58 10.53
CA LEU A 196 1.41 14.83 9.80
C LEU A 196 0.95 14.61 8.35
N ALA A 197 0.81 13.37 7.89
CA ALA A 197 0.45 13.02 6.52
C ALA A 197 -0.71 13.85 5.95
N LYS A 198 -1.78 14.03 6.74
CA LYS A 198 -2.95 14.83 6.34
C LYS A 198 -2.63 16.31 6.13
N LYS A 199 -1.85 16.90 7.02
CA LYS A 199 -1.43 18.31 6.90
C LYS A 199 -0.49 18.52 5.71
N LEU A 200 0.28 17.49 5.37
CA LEU A 200 1.26 17.47 4.29
C LEU A 200 0.66 17.05 2.93
N GLY A 201 -0.65 16.82 2.86
CA GLY A 201 -1.35 16.51 1.61
C GLY A 201 -1.07 15.11 1.06
N ALA A 202 -0.62 14.17 1.88
CA ALA A 202 -0.47 12.77 1.46
C ALA A 202 -1.84 12.15 1.17
N PHE A 203 -1.90 11.26 0.19
CA PHE A 203 -3.09 10.48 -0.17
C PHE A 203 -3.51 9.53 0.94
N ALA A 204 -2.55 8.89 1.61
CA ALA A 204 -2.82 7.97 2.70
C ALA A 204 -1.67 7.94 3.73
N THR A 205 -2.01 7.51 4.94
CA THR A 205 -1.07 7.12 6.01
C THR A 205 -1.46 5.76 6.55
N TYR A 206 -0.53 5.09 7.22
CA TYR A 206 -0.70 3.69 7.61
C TYR A 206 -0.48 3.48 9.09
N CYS A 207 -1.37 2.70 9.70
CA CYS A 207 -1.34 2.25 11.08
C CYS A 207 -1.42 0.73 11.18
N ALA A 208 -1.06 0.22 12.35
CA ALA A 208 -1.31 -1.16 12.76
C ALA A 208 -2.64 -1.22 13.53
N LEU A 209 -3.26 -2.40 13.65
CA LEU A 209 -4.42 -2.55 14.54
C LEU A 209 -4.04 -2.26 16.00
N ASP A 210 -2.93 -2.83 16.44
CA ASP A 210 -2.31 -2.62 17.73
C ASP A 210 -0.78 -2.81 17.63
N VAL A 211 -0.08 -2.84 18.75
CA VAL A 211 1.39 -2.96 18.80
C VAL A 211 1.90 -4.27 18.20
N GLU A 212 1.15 -5.37 18.36
CA GLU A 212 1.55 -6.70 17.91
C GLU A 212 1.31 -6.91 16.41
N HIS A 213 0.38 -6.15 15.81
CA HIS A 213 0.01 -6.26 14.40
C HIS A 213 0.77 -5.27 13.48
N ARG A 214 1.97 -4.82 13.90
CA ARG A 214 2.78 -3.92 13.07
C ARG A 214 3.34 -4.65 11.85
N THR A 215 3.05 -4.13 10.65
CA THR A 215 3.55 -4.63 9.37
C THR A 215 4.76 -3.86 8.84
N ALA A 216 5.12 -2.73 9.48
CA ALA A 216 6.31 -1.95 9.16
C ALA A 216 6.84 -1.16 10.39
N PRO A 217 8.15 -0.89 10.49
CA PRO A 217 8.72 -0.09 11.57
C PRO A 217 8.11 1.32 11.68
N GLY A 218 7.85 1.74 12.91
CA GLY A 218 7.29 3.07 13.22
C GLY A 218 5.77 3.19 13.07
N GLN A 219 5.03 2.10 12.81
CA GLN A 219 3.57 2.14 12.83
C GLN A 219 3.03 2.36 14.26
N LEU A 220 2.17 3.37 14.40
CA LEU A 220 1.31 3.54 15.57
C LEU A 220 0.07 2.65 15.43
N SER A 221 -0.57 2.33 16.57
CA SER A 221 -1.87 1.67 16.56
C SER A 221 -2.94 2.59 15.97
N LEU A 222 -4.01 2.00 15.45
CA LEU A 222 -5.16 2.69 14.89
C LEU A 222 -5.74 3.69 15.91
N GLU A 223 -5.90 3.27 17.16
CA GLU A 223 -6.36 4.12 18.26
C GLU A 223 -5.48 5.37 18.45
N ARG A 224 -4.15 5.25 18.36
CA ARG A 224 -3.22 6.37 18.54
C ARG A 224 -3.15 7.32 17.34
N MET A 225 -3.59 6.86 16.16
CA MET A 225 -3.56 7.64 14.92
C MET A 225 -4.85 8.43 14.67
N ARG A 226 -5.94 8.09 15.36
CA ARG A 226 -7.20 8.83 15.33
C ARG A 226 -7.19 9.99 16.31
#